data_AF-A0A7X9Q2V6-F1
#
_entry.id   AF-A0A7X9Q2V6-F1
#
_cell.length_a   1.000
_cell.length_b   1.000
_cell.length_c   1.000
_cell.angle_alpha   90.00
_cell.angle_beta   90.00
_cell.angle_gamma   90.00
#
_symmetry.space_group_name_H-M   'P 1'
#
loop_
_entity.id
_entity.type
_entity.pdbx_description
1 polymer ?
#
loop_
_entity_poly.entity_id
_entity_poly.type
_entity_poly.pdbx_seq_one_letter_code
_entity_poly.pdbx_strand_id
1 'polypeptide(L)'
;FIDEIDSIGRKRGAGLGGGHDEREQTLNQMLAEMDGFETSEGIVILAATNRPDILDPALLRPGRFDRQIVVPLPENEERLAILKVHSRDKRMGPDVDLEVMSKATPGMSGADLANLVNEAALFAVRRGSKQIERIDFENARDRVVMGARRESLVLSAEEKRATAIHEGGHAILTVVLPNSDPLHKVTILPRGMALGVTWSLPEERHTYSKEYFDDMICRAMGGRVAEKIVFGHLNSGAANDLEQATSIARRMVREWGMSEAIGPMAWSGSQQVFLGEDLMTQGREYSDETAKLVDSEIFRILHEQEARATEVLLKYRPALELVAEALLERETIDGAEVAQLVQASLDHVQVTEDAHIE
;
A
#
# COMPACT_ATOMS: atom_id res chain seq x y z
N PHE A 1 27.68 15.71 -12.89
CA PHE A 1 26.49 15.19 -12.19
C PHE A 1 26.83 15.05 -10.72
N ILE A 2 25.94 15.49 -9.83
CA ILE A 2 26.11 15.45 -8.38
C ILE A 2 24.93 14.68 -7.81
N ASP A 3 25.18 13.47 -7.31
CA ASP A 3 24.16 12.70 -6.61
C ASP A 3 24.05 13.14 -5.15
N GLU A 4 22.88 12.96 -4.55
CA GLU A 4 22.60 13.32 -3.15
C GLU A 4 23.12 14.71 -2.75
N ILE A 5 22.77 15.75 -3.52
CA ILE A 5 23.26 17.11 -3.30
C ILE A 5 22.87 17.65 -1.91
N ASP A 6 21.84 17.10 -1.27
CA ASP A 6 21.43 17.45 0.10
C ASP A 6 22.45 17.07 1.18
N SER A 7 23.44 16.23 0.87
CA SER A 7 24.57 15.93 1.76
C SER A 7 25.46 17.17 2.01
N ILE A 8 25.61 18.03 1.00
CA ILE A 8 26.45 19.24 1.01
C ILE A 8 25.63 20.54 0.92
N GLY A 9 24.43 20.47 0.38
CA GLY A 9 23.58 21.61 0.04
C GLY A 9 22.50 21.93 1.06
N ARG A 10 22.60 21.46 2.30
CA ARG A 10 21.56 21.62 3.32
C ARG A 10 21.51 23.04 3.88
N LYS A 11 20.30 23.55 4.13
CA LYS A 11 20.04 24.83 4.83
C LYS A 11 20.65 24.80 6.23
N ARG A 12 21.13 25.96 6.68
CA ARG A 12 21.67 26.18 8.03
C ARG A 12 20.71 25.65 9.10
N GLY A 13 21.23 24.84 10.02
CA GLY A 13 20.54 24.48 11.26
C GLY A 13 21.12 25.26 12.43
N ALA A 14 20.31 25.67 13.41
CA ALA A 14 20.75 26.29 14.66
C ALA A 14 21.45 25.28 15.61
N GLY A 15 22.36 24.46 15.08
CA GLY A 15 23.09 23.44 15.83
C GLY A 15 24.42 23.99 16.34
N LEU A 16 24.56 24.16 17.66
CA LEU A 16 25.85 24.36 18.31
C LEU A 16 26.73 23.11 18.13
N GLY A 17 27.59 23.08 17.09
CA GLY A 17 28.58 22.01 16.92
C GLY A 17 29.38 22.16 15.62
N GLY A 18 30.71 22.07 15.72
CA GLY A 18 31.69 22.38 14.64
C GLY A 18 31.72 21.48 13.41
N GLY A 19 30.65 20.74 13.11
CA GLY A 19 30.47 20.03 11.82
C GLY A 19 29.80 20.89 10.74
N HIS A 20 29.43 22.13 11.07
CA HIS A 20 28.78 23.08 10.17
C HIS A 20 29.79 23.72 9.20
N ASP A 21 31.00 24.01 9.67
CA ASP A 21 31.99 24.84 8.95
C ASP A 21 32.53 24.17 7.66
N GLU A 22 32.84 22.87 7.69
CA GLU A 22 33.36 22.15 6.49
C GLU A 22 32.30 22.04 5.39
N ARG A 23 31.04 21.80 5.77
CA ARG A 23 29.92 21.74 4.84
C ARG A 23 29.66 23.10 4.23
N GLU A 24 29.67 24.15 5.05
CA GLU A 24 29.51 25.53 4.59
C GLU A 24 30.62 25.96 3.64
N GLN A 25 31.89 25.63 3.95
CA GLN A 25 33.00 25.94 3.06
C GLN A 25 32.84 25.24 1.71
N THR A 26 32.45 23.96 1.73
CA THR A 26 32.22 23.16 0.51
C THR A 26 31.07 23.73 -0.32
N LEU A 27 29.96 24.10 0.32
CA LEU A 27 28.81 24.73 -0.33
C LEU A 27 29.17 26.08 -0.94
N ASN A 28 29.83 26.95 -0.18
CA ASN A 28 30.23 28.28 -0.67
C ASN A 28 31.22 28.20 -1.83
N GLN A 29 32.17 27.26 -1.79
CA GLN A 29 33.07 27.03 -2.92
C GLN A 29 32.27 26.59 -4.15
N MET A 30 31.35 25.64 -4.00
CA MET A 30 30.50 25.19 -5.10
C MET A 30 29.69 26.35 -5.71
N LEU A 31 29.10 27.21 -4.86
CA LEU A 31 28.36 28.38 -5.33
C LEU A 31 29.25 29.39 -6.06
N ALA A 32 30.49 29.60 -5.59
CA ALA A 32 31.45 30.50 -6.24
C ALA A 32 31.89 29.98 -7.61
N GLU A 33 32.14 28.67 -7.73
CA GLU A 33 32.43 28.04 -9.03
C GLU A 33 31.24 28.16 -9.98
N MET A 34 30.01 27.94 -9.49
CA MET A 34 28.79 28.07 -10.31
C MET A 34 28.58 29.50 -10.83
N ASP A 35 28.82 30.52 -9.99
CA ASP A 35 28.71 31.93 -10.38
C ASP A 35 29.89 32.39 -11.28
N GLY A 36 30.99 31.63 -11.30
CA GLY A 36 32.22 31.92 -12.06
C GLY A 36 32.18 31.46 -13.53
N PHE A 37 31.21 30.64 -13.93
CA PHE A 37 31.09 30.18 -15.31
C PHE A 37 30.51 31.26 -16.23
N GLU A 38 31.26 31.61 -17.28
CA GLU A 38 30.67 32.31 -18.43
C GLU A 38 29.79 31.33 -19.22
N THR A 39 28.64 31.80 -19.70
CA THR A 39 27.67 31.00 -20.49
C THR A 39 28.24 30.40 -21.79
N SER A 40 29.48 30.74 -22.15
CA SER A 40 30.22 30.29 -23.33
C SER A 40 30.85 28.90 -23.21
N GLU A 41 30.98 28.33 -22.00
CA GLU A 41 31.76 27.09 -21.79
C GLU A 41 30.99 25.79 -22.13
N GLY A 42 29.69 25.84 -22.44
CA GLY A 42 28.92 24.66 -22.84
C GLY A 42 28.78 23.58 -21.75
N ILE A 43 29.05 23.93 -20.49
CA ILE A 43 28.97 23.03 -19.34
C ILE A 43 27.53 22.98 -18.82
N VAL A 44 27.03 21.76 -18.58
CA VAL A 44 25.73 21.53 -17.94
C VAL A 44 25.94 20.82 -16.60
N ILE A 45 25.52 21.45 -15.52
CA ILE A 45 25.57 20.86 -14.17
C ILE A 45 24.22 20.24 -13.86
N LEU A 46 24.22 18.94 -13.56
CA LEU A 46 23.05 18.18 -13.13
C LEU A 46 23.25 17.72 -11.69
N ALA A 47 22.19 17.77 -10.89
CA ALA A 47 22.17 17.26 -9.52
C ALA A 47 20.88 16.50 -9.22
N ALA A 48 20.92 15.57 -8.26
CA ALA A 48 19.76 14.81 -7.80
C ALA A 48 19.62 14.89 -6.26
N THR A 49 18.39 14.94 -5.77
CA THR A 49 18.06 14.83 -4.34
C THR A 49 16.65 14.28 -4.15
N ASN A 50 16.44 13.56 -3.06
CA ASN A 50 15.11 13.14 -2.60
C ASN A 50 14.49 14.16 -1.61
N ARG A 51 15.23 15.21 -1.23
CA ARG A 51 14.86 16.16 -0.18
C ARG A 51 15.08 17.61 -0.62
N PRO A 52 14.33 18.09 -1.63
CA PRO A 52 14.47 19.47 -2.10
C PRO A 52 14.13 20.51 -1.02
N ASP A 53 13.32 20.14 -0.03
CA ASP A 53 12.86 20.97 1.09
C ASP A 53 13.99 21.40 2.04
N ILE A 54 15.03 20.57 2.19
CA ILE A 54 16.16 20.88 3.09
C ILE A 54 17.29 21.62 2.40
N LEU A 55 17.23 21.83 1.09
CA LEU A 55 18.28 22.50 0.34
C LEU A 55 18.38 23.99 0.73
N ASP A 56 19.60 24.51 0.71
CA ASP A 56 19.84 25.94 0.85
C ASP A 56 19.19 26.67 -0.34
N PRO A 57 18.28 27.64 -0.11
CA PRO A 57 17.64 28.40 -1.17
C PRO A 57 18.63 29.11 -2.11
N ALA A 58 19.88 29.32 -1.69
CA ALA A 58 20.94 29.88 -2.52
C ALA A 58 21.28 28.97 -3.72
N LEU A 59 21.19 27.65 -3.60
CA LEU A 59 21.42 26.72 -4.71
C LEU A 59 20.39 26.85 -5.83
N LEU A 60 19.16 27.26 -5.47
CA LEU A 60 18.00 27.31 -6.37
C LEU A 60 17.83 28.69 -7.04
N ARG A 61 18.80 29.59 -6.88
CA ARG A 61 18.75 30.94 -7.48
C ARG A 61 19.09 30.90 -8.97
N PRO A 62 18.57 31.85 -9.78
CA PRO A 62 18.96 31.99 -11.19
C PRO A 62 20.47 32.03 -11.38
N GLY A 63 20.98 31.30 -12.38
CA GLY A 63 22.42 31.14 -12.64
C GLY A 63 23.07 29.93 -11.95
N ARG A 64 22.34 29.22 -11.08
CA ARG A 64 22.80 28.00 -10.40
C ARG A 64 21.95 26.80 -10.81
N PHE A 65 21.21 26.17 -9.88
CA PHE A 65 20.18 25.18 -10.21
C PHE A 65 18.85 25.89 -10.42
N ASP A 66 18.74 26.60 -11.55
CA ASP A 66 17.57 27.39 -11.91
C ASP A 66 16.44 26.56 -12.53
N ARG A 67 16.74 25.33 -12.98
CA ARG A 67 15.75 24.36 -13.47
C ARG A 67 15.61 23.18 -12.51
N GLN A 68 14.36 22.94 -12.10
CA GLN A 68 13.97 21.78 -11.33
C GLN A 68 13.09 20.87 -12.19
N ILE A 69 13.49 19.62 -12.31
CA ILE A 69 12.73 18.58 -12.99
C ILE A 69 12.34 17.57 -11.93
N VAL A 70 11.04 17.54 -11.60
CA VAL A 70 10.50 16.54 -10.67
C VAL A 70 10.30 15.25 -11.44
N VAL A 71 10.93 14.17 -10.96
CA VAL A 71 10.72 12.81 -11.47
C VAL A 71 9.84 12.08 -10.44
N PRO A 72 8.51 12.00 -10.67
CA PRO A 72 7.63 11.29 -9.75
C PRO A 72 7.86 9.77 -9.82
N LEU A 73 7.23 9.04 -8.91
CA LEU A 73 7.12 7.59 -9.04
C LEU A 73 6.32 7.23 -10.31
N PRO A 74 6.66 6.13 -10.99
CA PRO A 74 6.04 5.79 -12.26
C PRO A 74 4.58 5.35 -12.11
N GLU A 75 3.73 5.81 -13.01
CA GLU A 75 2.34 5.35 -13.19
C GLU A 75 2.28 3.96 -13.88
N ASN A 76 1.09 3.36 -13.96
CA ASN A 76 0.91 1.99 -14.47
C ASN A 76 1.56 1.73 -15.84
N GLU A 77 1.34 2.62 -16.81
CA GLU A 77 1.89 2.47 -18.17
C GLU A 77 3.41 2.58 -18.17
N GLU A 78 3.95 3.47 -17.34
CA GLU A 78 5.39 3.67 -17.18
C GLU A 78 6.04 2.46 -16.48
N ARG A 79 5.39 1.90 -15.45
CA ARG A 79 5.83 0.64 -14.83
C ARG A 79 5.85 -0.51 -15.80
N LEU A 80 4.84 -0.62 -16.66
CA LEU A 80 4.83 -1.63 -17.73
C LEU A 80 6.02 -1.44 -18.69
N ALA A 81 6.34 -0.21 -19.07
CA ALA A 81 7.50 0.08 -19.91
C ALA A 81 8.81 -0.30 -19.20
N ILE A 82 8.96 0.05 -17.93
CA ILE A 82 10.13 -0.30 -17.10
C ILE A 82 10.28 -1.82 -16.97
N LEU A 83 9.19 -2.54 -16.69
CA LEU A 83 9.17 -3.99 -16.62
C LEU A 83 9.60 -4.63 -17.95
N LYS A 84 9.14 -4.10 -19.09
CA LYS A 84 9.56 -4.56 -20.43
C LYS A 84 11.06 -4.36 -20.64
N VAL A 85 11.62 -3.23 -20.22
CA VAL A 85 13.07 -2.95 -20.31
C VAL A 85 13.86 -3.98 -19.49
N HIS A 86 13.50 -4.18 -18.22
CA HIS A 86 14.23 -5.09 -17.33
C HIS A 86 13.98 -6.59 -17.60
N SER A 87 12.97 -6.92 -18.41
CA SER A 87 12.67 -8.28 -18.84
C SER A 87 13.32 -8.67 -20.17
N ARG A 88 13.88 -7.71 -20.93
CA ARG A 88 14.39 -7.94 -22.29
C ARG A 88 15.45 -9.04 -22.40
N ASP A 89 16.36 -9.09 -21.42
CA ASP A 89 17.48 -10.04 -21.42
C ASP A 89 17.17 -11.31 -20.61
N LYS A 90 15.91 -11.54 -20.25
CA LYS A 90 15.46 -12.68 -19.44
C LYS A 90 14.53 -13.59 -20.23
N ARG A 91 14.62 -14.89 -19.95
CA ARG A 91 13.73 -15.89 -20.55
C ARG A 91 12.41 -15.91 -19.79
N MET A 92 11.38 -15.32 -20.37
CA MET A 92 10.05 -15.25 -19.79
C MET A 92 9.21 -16.44 -20.28
N GLY A 93 8.45 -17.05 -19.38
CA GLY A 93 7.47 -18.09 -19.68
C GLY A 93 6.23 -17.50 -20.36
N PRO A 94 5.43 -18.34 -21.06
CA PRO A 94 4.25 -17.90 -21.79
C PRO A 94 3.09 -17.46 -20.87
N ASP A 95 3.16 -17.77 -19.58
CA ASP A 95 2.15 -17.45 -18.57
C ASP A 95 2.41 -16.10 -17.86
N VAL A 96 3.51 -15.41 -18.19
CA VAL A 96 3.84 -14.12 -17.58
C VAL A 96 3.14 -12.98 -18.32
N ASP A 97 2.20 -12.35 -17.63
CA ASP A 97 1.54 -11.12 -18.07
C ASP A 97 2.13 -9.91 -17.34
N LEU A 98 2.97 -9.13 -18.03
CA LEU A 98 3.58 -7.92 -17.48
C LEU A 98 2.58 -6.78 -17.24
N GLU A 99 1.43 -6.79 -17.91
CA GLU A 99 0.38 -5.79 -17.68
C GLU A 99 -0.34 -6.05 -16.37
N VAL A 100 -0.62 -7.32 -16.05
CA VAL A 100 -1.12 -7.69 -14.71
C VAL A 100 -0.07 -7.37 -13.65
N MET A 101 1.22 -7.62 -13.92
CA MET A 101 2.29 -7.29 -12.98
C MET A 101 2.41 -5.78 -12.73
N SER A 102 2.27 -4.92 -13.75
CA SER A 102 2.35 -3.47 -13.55
C SER A 102 1.21 -2.94 -12.65
N LYS A 103 0.01 -3.53 -12.78
CA LYS A 103 -1.14 -3.25 -11.91
C LYS A 103 -0.91 -3.75 -10.48
N ALA A 104 -0.21 -4.87 -10.32
CA ALA A 104 0.11 -5.45 -9.02
C ALA A 104 1.29 -4.79 -8.29
N THR A 105 1.94 -3.77 -8.88
CA THR A 105 3.11 -3.09 -8.28
C THR A 105 2.89 -1.58 -8.08
N PRO A 106 1.76 -1.14 -7.49
CA PRO A 106 1.50 0.28 -7.30
C PRO A 106 2.55 0.91 -6.37
N GLY A 107 2.99 2.13 -6.69
CA GLY A 107 3.95 2.88 -5.88
C GLY A 107 5.40 2.38 -5.93
N MET A 108 5.71 1.33 -6.69
CA MET A 108 7.09 0.87 -6.89
C MET A 108 7.87 1.84 -7.77
N SER A 109 9.10 2.18 -7.36
CA SER A 109 10.05 2.93 -8.18
C SER A 109 10.62 2.08 -9.32
N GLY A 110 11.30 2.72 -10.27
CA GLY A 110 12.02 1.99 -11.32
C GLY A 110 13.06 1.01 -10.79
N ALA A 111 13.73 1.36 -9.69
CA ALA A 111 14.68 0.49 -9.01
C ALA A 111 13.99 -0.73 -8.36
N ASP A 112 12.81 -0.53 -7.74
CA ASP A 112 12.03 -1.61 -7.15
C ASP A 112 11.55 -2.60 -8.21
N LEU A 113 11.11 -2.12 -9.37
CA LEU A 113 10.72 -2.96 -10.50
C LEU A 113 11.91 -3.73 -11.07
N ALA A 114 13.07 -3.09 -11.22
CA ALA A 114 14.29 -3.78 -11.63
C ALA A 114 14.64 -4.92 -10.67
N ASN A 115 14.55 -4.65 -9.36
CA ASN A 115 14.79 -5.63 -8.32
C ASN A 115 13.74 -6.76 -8.34
N LEU A 116 12.46 -6.45 -8.56
CA LEU A 116 11.38 -7.43 -8.70
C LEU A 116 11.68 -8.45 -9.81
N VAL A 117 12.06 -7.99 -11.00
CA VAL A 117 12.39 -8.88 -12.12
C VAL A 117 13.65 -9.70 -11.80
N ASN A 118 14.60 -9.17 -11.03
CA ASN A 118 15.79 -9.93 -10.60
C ASN A 118 15.42 -11.03 -9.59
N GLU A 119 14.59 -10.71 -8.60
CA GLU A 119 14.08 -11.67 -7.62
C GLU A 119 13.27 -12.79 -8.30
N ALA A 120 12.44 -12.46 -9.30
CA ALA A 120 11.71 -13.44 -10.08
C ALA A 120 12.66 -14.43 -10.79
N ALA A 121 13.78 -13.94 -11.34
CA ALA A 121 14.81 -14.80 -11.93
C ALA A 121 15.46 -15.73 -10.88
N LEU A 122 15.72 -15.22 -9.66
CA LEU A 122 16.27 -16.04 -8.58
C LEU A 122 15.29 -17.14 -8.12
N PHE A 123 13.98 -16.85 -8.07
CA PHE A 123 12.96 -17.86 -7.79
C PHE A 123 12.92 -18.95 -8.87
N ALA A 124 12.96 -18.57 -10.14
CA ALA A 124 13.02 -19.52 -11.26
C ALA A 124 14.25 -20.44 -11.15
N VAL A 125 15.43 -19.88 -10.84
CA VAL A 125 16.67 -20.65 -10.65
C VAL A 125 16.56 -21.61 -9.47
N ARG A 126 16.01 -21.17 -8.33
CA ARG A 126 15.82 -22.04 -7.14
C ARG A 126 14.87 -23.20 -7.43
N ARG A 127 13.87 -22.97 -8.27
CA ARG A 127 12.94 -24.01 -8.75
C ARG A 127 13.56 -24.93 -9.81
N GLY A 128 14.79 -24.67 -10.25
CA GLY A 128 15.46 -25.42 -11.31
C GLY A 128 14.92 -25.13 -12.72
N SER A 129 14.14 -24.06 -12.88
CA SER A 129 13.59 -23.65 -14.18
C SER A 129 14.60 -22.85 -14.99
N LYS A 130 14.49 -22.94 -16.32
CA LYS A 130 15.27 -22.14 -17.29
C LYS A 130 14.54 -20.89 -17.79
N GLN A 131 13.29 -20.72 -17.36
CA GLN A 131 12.42 -19.61 -17.72
C GLN A 131 11.70 -19.10 -16.46
N ILE A 132 11.47 -17.79 -16.42
CA ILE A 132 10.73 -17.12 -15.35
C ILE A 132 9.25 -17.25 -15.65
N GLU A 133 8.50 -17.90 -14.78
CA GLU A 133 7.06 -18.12 -14.93
C GLU A 133 6.28 -17.19 -14.00
N ARG A 134 4.95 -17.13 -14.17
CA ARG A 134 4.07 -16.26 -13.38
C ARG A 134 4.27 -16.45 -11.88
N ILE A 135 4.42 -17.69 -11.45
CA ILE A 135 4.63 -18.04 -10.04
C ILE A 135 5.91 -17.43 -9.45
N ASP A 136 6.96 -17.25 -10.26
CA ASP A 136 8.22 -16.69 -9.79
C ASP A 136 8.08 -15.17 -9.58
N PHE A 137 7.34 -14.48 -10.47
CA PHE A 137 6.98 -13.07 -10.30
C PHE A 137 6.10 -12.82 -9.08
N GLU A 138 5.08 -13.66 -8.89
CA GLU A 138 4.20 -13.60 -7.72
C GLU A 138 5.00 -13.74 -6.42
N ASN A 139 5.90 -14.73 -6.35
CA ASN A 139 6.74 -14.95 -5.19
C ASN A 139 7.76 -13.82 -4.97
N ALA A 140 8.30 -13.26 -6.04
CA ALA A 140 9.19 -12.12 -6.00
C ALA A 140 8.49 -10.87 -5.48
N ARG A 141 7.29 -10.56 -5.97
CA ARG A 141 6.48 -9.44 -5.49
C ARG A 141 6.17 -9.60 -4.01
N ASP A 142 5.66 -10.76 -3.62
CA ASP A 142 5.34 -11.02 -2.22
C ASP A 142 6.58 -10.86 -1.33
N ARG A 143 7.77 -11.27 -1.81
CA ARG A 143 9.03 -11.09 -1.08
C ARG A 143 9.46 -9.62 -0.98
N VAL A 144 9.33 -8.86 -2.06
CA VAL A 144 9.74 -7.44 -2.08
C VAL A 144 8.82 -6.61 -1.19
N VAL A 145 7.51 -6.88 -1.21
CA VAL A 145 6.54 -6.10 -0.43
C VAL A 145 6.46 -6.55 1.04
N MET A 146 6.53 -7.85 1.32
CA MET A 146 6.26 -8.40 2.67
C MET A 146 7.46 -9.03 3.36
N GLY A 147 8.58 -9.14 2.65
CA GLY A 147 9.75 -9.86 3.13
C GLY A 147 9.68 -11.37 2.90
N ALA A 148 10.67 -12.08 3.42
CA ALA A 148 10.82 -13.51 3.18
C ALA A 148 9.69 -14.35 3.82
N ARG A 149 9.37 -15.49 3.18
CA ARG A 149 8.48 -16.51 3.75
C ARG A 149 9.09 -17.09 5.02
N ARG A 150 8.28 -17.30 6.04
CA ARG A 150 8.70 -17.88 7.33
C ARG A 150 8.52 -19.39 7.32
N GLU A 151 9.42 -20.10 6.64
CA GLU A 151 9.37 -21.57 6.52
C GLU A 151 9.46 -22.31 7.87
N SER A 152 10.12 -21.71 8.87
CA SER A 152 10.25 -22.28 10.21
C SER A 152 9.03 -22.06 11.11
N LEU A 153 8.08 -21.21 10.71
CA LEU A 153 6.87 -20.97 11.49
C LEU A 153 5.86 -22.08 11.22
N VAL A 154 5.73 -23.00 12.18
CA VAL A 154 4.72 -24.06 12.15
C VAL A 154 3.48 -23.56 12.88
N LEU A 155 2.44 -23.22 12.12
CA LEU A 155 1.12 -22.91 12.66
C LEU A 155 0.36 -24.19 12.99
N SER A 156 -0.33 -24.20 14.13
CA SER A 156 -1.29 -25.25 14.48
C SER A 156 -2.45 -25.30 13.47
N ALA A 157 -3.16 -26.43 13.42
CA ALA A 157 -4.32 -26.57 12.55
C ALA A 157 -5.41 -25.54 12.86
N GLU A 158 -5.58 -25.19 14.14
CA GLU A 158 -6.52 -24.16 14.59
C GLU A 158 -6.10 -22.76 14.14
N GLU A 159 -4.81 -22.41 14.29
CA GLU A 159 -4.29 -21.13 13.80
C GLU A 159 -4.40 -21.00 12.28
N LYS A 160 -4.04 -22.06 11.53
CA LYS A 160 -4.21 -22.08 10.07
C LYS A 160 -5.68 -21.88 9.66
N ARG A 161 -6.62 -22.54 10.37
CA ARG A 161 -8.05 -22.38 10.13
C ARG A 161 -8.52 -20.97 10.47
N ALA A 162 -8.04 -20.39 11.57
CA ALA A 162 -8.35 -19.01 11.92
C ALA A 162 -7.87 -18.05 10.83
N THR A 163 -6.63 -18.21 10.35
CA THR A 163 -6.11 -17.41 9.23
C THR A 163 -6.91 -17.61 7.94
N ALA A 164 -7.32 -18.84 7.60
CA ALA A 164 -8.14 -19.09 6.42
C ALA A 164 -9.51 -18.41 6.48
N ILE A 165 -10.15 -18.42 7.65
CA ILE A 165 -11.42 -17.71 7.87
C ILE A 165 -11.22 -16.19 7.83
N HIS A 166 -10.14 -15.70 8.43
CA HIS A 166 -9.79 -14.29 8.42
C HIS A 166 -9.59 -13.77 6.98
N GLU A 167 -8.73 -14.41 6.21
CA GLU A 167 -8.47 -14.05 4.82
C GLU A 167 -9.70 -14.27 3.94
N GLY A 168 -10.48 -15.32 4.19
CA GLY A 168 -11.76 -15.55 3.52
C GLY A 168 -12.75 -14.41 3.72
N GLY A 169 -12.78 -13.81 4.92
CA GLY A 169 -13.59 -12.64 5.23
C GLY A 169 -13.22 -11.42 4.37
N HIS A 170 -11.93 -11.11 4.26
CA HIS A 170 -11.44 -10.06 3.38
C HIS A 170 -11.74 -10.36 1.90
N ALA A 171 -11.49 -11.60 1.47
CA ALA A 171 -11.68 -12.04 0.09
C ALA A 171 -13.12 -11.90 -0.38
N ILE A 172 -14.08 -12.38 0.41
CA ILE A 172 -15.51 -12.29 0.08
C ILE A 172 -15.94 -10.84 -0.01
N LEU A 173 -15.61 -10.01 0.99
CA LEU A 173 -15.96 -8.60 0.96
C LEU A 173 -15.36 -7.88 -0.25
N THR A 174 -14.12 -8.21 -0.64
CA THR A 174 -13.49 -7.65 -1.85
C THR A 174 -14.26 -8.00 -3.12
N VAL A 175 -14.81 -9.21 -3.21
CA VAL A 175 -15.54 -9.68 -4.41
C VAL A 175 -16.97 -9.11 -4.47
N VAL A 176 -17.65 -8.99 -3.33
CA VAL A 176 -19.09 -8.65 -3.30
C VAL A 176 -19.38 -7.16 -3.16
N LEU A 177 -18.43 -6.37 -2.65
CA LEU A 177 -18.60 -4.93 -2.49
C LEU A 177 -18.43 -4.20 -3.83
N PRO A 178 -19.30 -3.24 -4.15
CA PRO A 178 -19.39 -2.66 -5.49
C PRO A 178 -18.21 -1.76 -5.87
N ASN A 179 -17.57 -1.09 -4.91
CA ASN A 179 -16.49 -0.14 -5.18
C ASN A 179 -15.12 -0.70 -4.77
N SER A 180 -14.97 -2.02 -4.63
CA SER A 180 -13.68 -2.63 -4.29
C SER A 180 -12.80 -2.85 -5.51
N ASP A 181 -11.50 -2.72 -5.31
CA ASP A 181 -10.51 -3.12 -6.32
C ASP A 181 -10.58 -4.64 -6.58
N PRO A 182 -10.43 -5.10 -7.83
CA PRO A 182 -10.48 -6.51 -8.17
C PRO A 182 -9.55 -7.38 -7.31
N LEU A 183 -10.08 -8.48 -6.79
CA LEU A 183 -9.29 -9.45 -6.04
C LEU A 183 -8.28 -10.13 -6.97
N HIS A 184 -7.00 -10.11 -6.58
CA HIS A 184 -5.92 -10.78 -7.30
C HIS A 184 -5.75 -12.23 -6.81
N LYS A 185 -5.47 -12.37 -5.51
CA LYS A 185 -5.23 -13.66 -4.86
C LYS A 185 -5.36 -13.55 -3.35
N VAL A 186 -5.51 -14.71 -2.71
CA VAL A 186 -5.59 -14.85 -1.26
C VAL A 186 -4.64 -15.96 -0.83
N THR A 187 -3.87 -15.76 0.23
CA THR A 187 -2.91 -16.76 0.74
C THR A 187 -2.91 -16.81 2.26
N ILE A 188 -2.77 -18.02 2.82
CA ILE A 188 -2.59 -18.25 4.27
C ILE A 188 -1.13 -18.58 4.62
N LEU A 189 -0.20 -18.22 3.74
CA LEU A 189 1.22 -18.48 3.92
C LEU A 189 1.89 -17.32 4.67
N PRO A 190 2.56 -17.56 5.80
CA PRO A 190 3.13 -16.50 6.61
C PRO A 190 4.32 -15.83 5.92
N ARG A 191 4.30 -14.50 5.86
CA ARG A 191 5.36 -13.66 5.29
C ARG A 191 5.59 -12.43 6.15
N GLY A 192 6.86 -12.16 6.47
CA GLY A 192 7.20 -11.06 7.36
C GLY A 192 6.42 -11.14 8.68
N MET A 193 5.63 -10.09 8.96
CA MET A 193 4.77 -10.00 10.14
C MET A 193 3.35 -10.56 9.93
N ALA A 194 2.94 -10.82 8.68
CA ALA A 194 1.60 -11.30 8.35
C ALA A 194 1.52 -12.84 8.35
N LEU A 195 0.39 -13.39 8.80
CA LEU A 195 0.10 -14.83 8.80
C LEU A 195 -0.63 -15.28 7.53
N GLY A 196 -1.41 -14.39 6.93
CA GLY A 196 -2.08 -14.53 5.64
C GLY A 196 -2.25 -13.14 5.02
N VAL A 197 -2.62 -13.09 3.74
CA VAL A 197 -2.85 -11.86 3.00
C VAL A 197 -3.87 -12.04 1.87
N THR A 198 -4.72 -11.03 1.73
CA THR A 198 -5.62 -10.80 0.60
C THR A 198 -5.07 -9.66 -0.27
N TRP A 199 -4.76 -9.97 -1.54
CA TRP A 199 -4.22 -9.01 -2.51
C TRP A 199 -5.29 -8.55 -3.50
N SER A 200 -5.42 -7.24 -3.68
CA SER A 200 -6.21 -6.63 -4.77
C SER A 200 -5.31 -6.01 -5.83
N LEU A 201 -5.84 -5.81 -7.04
CA LEU A 201 -5.22 -5.04 -8.12
C LEU A 201 -5.84 -3.64 -8.15
N PRO A 202 -5.22 -2.64 -7.52
CA PRO A 202 -5.79 -1.30 -7.51
C PRO A 202 -5.79 -0.67 -8.90
N GLU A 203 -6.86 0.05 -9.20
CA GLU A 203 -6.89 0.96 -10.35
C GLU A 203 -6.32 2.32 -9.93
N GLU A 204 -5.38 2.85 -10.71
CA GLU A 204 -4.81 4.17 -10.43
C GLU A 204 -5.82 5.27 -10.78
N ARG A 205 -6.40 5.84 -9.73
CA ARG A 205 -7.38 6.94 -9.82
C ARG A 205 -6.80 8.19 -9.16
N HIS A 206 -7.10 9.35 -9.74
CA HIS A 206 -6.70 10.64 -9.15
C HIS A 206 -7.64 11.10 -8.03
N THR A 207 -8.86 10.57 -7.98
CA THR A 207 -9.88 10.92 -6.99
C THR A 207 -10.67 9.69 -6.57
N TYR A 208 -11.07 9.63 -5.31
CA TYR A 208 -11.85 8.54 -4.73
C TYR A 208 -13.13 9.08 -4.10
N SER A 209 -14.23 8.33 -4.23
CA SER A 209 -15.51 8.71 -3.63
C SER A 209 -15.58 8.29 -2.15
N LYS A 210 -16.59 8.80 -1.43
CA LYS A 210 -16.85 8.38 -0.05
C LYS A 210 -17.18 6.88 0.01
N GLU A 211 -17.97 6.39 -0.93
CA GLU A 211 -18.42 4.99 -1.02
C GLU A 211 -17.25 4.03 -1.23
N TYR A 212 -16.22 4.46 -1.98
CA TYR A 212 -14.98 3.71 -2.12
C TYR A 212 -14.27 3.55 -0.77
N PHE A 213 -14.14 4.62 0.01
CA PHE A 213 -13.50 4.54 1.33
C PHE A 213 -14.35 3.76 2.34
N ASP A 214 -15.67 3.90 2.30
CA ASP A 214 -16.59 3.10 3.09
C ASP A 214 -16.40 1.60 2.78
N ASP A 215 -16.29 1.22 1.49
CA ASP A 215 -16.00 -0.17 1.07
C ASP A 215 -14.61 -0.64 1.50
N MET A 216 -13.59 0.22 1.43
CA MET A 216 -12.24 -0.12 1.93
C MET A 216 -12.25 -0.41 3.43
N ILE A 217 -12.93 0.41 4.23
CA ILE A 217 -13.07 0.21 5.67
C ILE A 217 -13.88 -1.06 5.95
N CYS A 218 -14.99 -1.28 5.24
CA CYS A 218 -15.80 -2.49 5.35
C CYS A 218 -14.97 -3.75 5.09
N ARG A 219 -14.17 -3.75 4.01
CA ARG A 219 -13.25 -4.84 3.68
C ARG A 219 -12.23 -5.07 4.79
N ALA A 220 -11.64 -4.02 5.36
CA ALA A 220 -10.69 -4.13 6.47
C ALA A 220 -11.32 -4.74 7.74
N MET A 221 -12.63 -4.57 7.96
CA MET A 221 -13.33 -5.26 9.05
C MET A 221 -13.56 -6.75 8.79
N GLY A 222 -13.39 -7.21 7.54
CA GLY A 222 -13.75 -8.55 7.08
C GLY A 222 -13.16 -9.69 7.90
N GLY A 223 -11.84 -9.71 8.10
CA GLY A 223 -11.18 -10.81 8.82
C GLY A 223 -11.66 -10.94 10.26
N ARG A 224 -11.69 -9.83 10.99
CA ARG A 224 -12.22 -9.77 12.37
C ARG A 224 -13.67 -10.24 12.47
N VAL A 225 -14.53 -9.77 11.55
CA VAL A 225 -15.95 -10.11 11.56
C VAL A 225 -16.16 -11.59 11.21
N ALA A 226 -15.43 -12.12 10.23
CA ALA A 226 -15.48 -13.52 9.85
C ALA A 226 -15.12 -14.43 11.03
N GLU A 227 -14.06 -14.10 11.76
CA GLU A 227 -13.67 -14.81 12.97
C GLU A 227 -14.75 -14.76 14.06
N LYS A 228 -15.34 -13.58 14.30
CA LYS A 228 -16.41 -13.42 15.28
C LYS A 228 -17.63 -14.28 14.93
N ILE A 229 -17.99 -14.36 13.65
CA ILE A 229 -19.12 -15.18 13.16
C ILE A 229 -18.84 -16.67 13.37
N VAL A 230 -17.62 -17.13 13.06
CA VAL A 230 -17.30 -18.57 13.04
C VAL A 230 -16.88 -19.09 14.40
N PHE A 231 -16.10 -18.33 15.16
CA PHE A 231 -15.52 -18.74 16.44
C PHE A 231 -16.19 -18.11 17.66
N GLY A 232 -17.03 -17.09 17.49
CA GLY A 232 -17.73 -16.41 18.58
C GLY A 232 -16.84 -15.52 19.47
N HIS A 233 -15.57 -15.37 19.14
CA HIS A 233 -14.61 -14.54 19.88
C HIS A 233 -13.68 -13.80 18.92
N LEU A 234 -12.95 -12.82 19.47
CA LEU A 234 -12.05 -11.95 18.72
C LEU A 234 -10.60 -12.37 18.95
N ASN A 235 -9.73 -12.16 17.96
CA ASN A 235 -8.30 -12.33 18.12
C ASN A 235 -7.52 -11.02 17.91
N SER A 236 -6.21 -11.08 18.16
CA SER A 236 -5.29 -9.94 17.99
C SER A 236 -4.74 -9.80 16.56
N GLY A 237 -5.08 -10.70 15.64
CA GLY A 237 -4.60 -10.71 14.26
C GLY A 237 -5.11 -9.52 13.44
N ALA A 238 -6.30 -9.01 13.76
CA ALA A 238 -6.92 -7.87 13.07
C ALA A 238 -6.35 -6.48 13.42
N ALA A 239 -5.24 -6.41 14.17
CA ALA A 239 -4.70 -5.14 14.65
C ALA A 239 -4.30 -4.18 13.51
N ASN A 240 -3.62 -4.71 12.47
CA ASN A 240 -3.23 -3.93 11.30
C ASN A 240 -4.45 -3.44 10.51
N ASP A 241 -5.48 -4.27 10.37
CA ASP A 241 -6.68 -3.88 9.60
C ASP A 241 -7.45 -2.77 10.32
N LEU A 242 -7.53 -2.83 11.66
CA LEU A 242 -8.10 -1.77 12.48
C LEU A 242 -7.29 -0.47 12.39
N GLU A 243 -5.96 -0.54 12.37
CA GLU A 243 -5.11 0.63 12.18
C GLU A 243 -5.36 1.28 10.81
N GLN A 244 -5.41 0.49 9.74
CA GLN A 244 -5.69 0.97 8.38
C GLN A 244 -7.09 1.59 8.29
N ALA A 245 -8.11 0.88 8.76
CA ALA A 245 -9.50 1.35 8.80
C ALA A 245 -9.63 2.67 9.56
N THR A 246 -9.00 2.76 10.75
CA THR A 246 -9.02 3.96 11.58
C THR A 246 -8.29 5.12 10.91
N SER A 247 -7.18 4.86 10.23
CA SER A 247 -6.44 5.87 9.47
C SER A 247 -7.29 6.46 8.34
N ILE A 248 -7.96 5.60 7.56
CA ILE A 248 -8.86 6.04 6.48
C ILE A 248 -10.03 6.84 7.05
N ALA A 249 -10.73 6.33 8.06
CA ALA A 249 -11.85 7.02 8.70
C ALA A 249 -11.42 8.39 9.26
N ARG A 250 -10.24 8.47 9.87
CA ARG A 250 -9.68 9.74 10.36
C ARG A 250 -9.45 10.74 9.24
N ARG A 251 -8.95 10.32 8.08
CA ARG A 251 -8.73 11.20 6.91
C ARG A 251 -10.04 11.62 6.26
N MET A 252 -11.01 10.71 6.18
CA MET A 252 -12.38 11.03 5.75
C MET A 252 -12.98 12.17 6.57
N VAL A 253 -12.81 12.13 7.88
CA VAL A 253 -13.35 13.14 8.79
C VAL A 253 -12.51 14.42 8.82
N ARG A 254 -11.18 14.32 8.83
CA ARG A 254 -10.30 15.48 9.09
C ARG A 254 -9.74 16.18 7.86
N GLU A 255 -9.52 15.45 6.77
CA GLU A 255 -8.81 15.94 5.59
C GLU A 255 -9.72 16.08 4.37
N TRP A 256 -10.66 15.14 4.21
CA TRP A 256 -11.48 15.05 3.00
C TRP A 256 -12.90 15.59 3.15
N GLY A 257 -13.28 16.05 4.35
CA GLY A 257 -14.60 16.65 4.59
C GLY A 257 -15.78 15.70 4.32
N MET A 258 -15.60 14.39 4.54
CA MET A 258 -16.59 13.33 4.24
C MET A 258 -17.52 13.00 5.41
N SER A 259 -17.54 13.84 6.46
CA SER A 259 -18.50 13.76 7.55
C SER A 259 -19.46 14.94 7.48
N GLU A 260 -20.77 14.68 7.49
CA GLU A 260 -21.79 15.73 7.50
C GLU A 260 -21.77 16.55 8.80
N ALA A 261 -21.47 15.92 9.94
CA ALA A 261 -21.41 16.59 11.23
C ALA A 261 -20.24 17.58 11.34
N ILE A 262 -19.13 17.28 10.67
CA ILE A 262 -17.96 18.16 10.59
C ILE A 262 -18.11 19.16 9.43
N GLY A 263 -18.68 18.73 8.30
CA GLY A 263 -18.77 19.53 7.08
C GLY A 263 -17.46 19.61 6.29
N PRO A 264 -17.38 20.50 5.29
CA PRO A 264 -16.26 20.59 4.35
C PRO A 264 -15.06 21.35 4.94
N MET A 265 -14.58 20.92 6.10
CA MET A 265 -13.37 21.44 6.74
C MET A 265 -12.19 20.48 6.53
N ALA A 266 -11.00 21.06 6.39
CA ALA A 266 -9.75 20.31 6.29
C ALA A 266 -8.75 20.84 7.32
N TRP A 267 -8.23 19.93 8.15
CA TRP A 267 -7.14 20.19 9.09
C TRP A 267 -5.92 19.41 8.64
N SER A 268 -5.03 20.05 7.89
CA SER A 268 -3.84 19.42 7.33
C SER A 268 -2.74 19.30 8.38
N GLY A 269 -2.37 18.07 8.74
CA GLY A 269 -1.24 17.79 9.65
C GLY A 269 0.14 17.72 8.97
N SER A 270 0.29 18.19 7.73
CA SER A 270 1.49 17.95 6.92
C SER A 270 2.37 19.18 6.73
N GLN A 271 2.88 19.74 7.83
CA GLN A 271 4.23 20.31 7.80
C GLN A 271 5.15 19.26 8.44
N GLN A 272 6.11 18.75 7.65
CA GLN A 272 7.18 17.90 8.19
C GLN A 272 7.89 18.68 9.29
N VAL A 273 7.68 18.25 10.54
CA VAL A 273 8.25 18.87 11.73
C VAL A 273 9.76 18.69 11.68
N PHE A 274 10.48 19.75 11.37
CA PHE A 274 11.91 19.81 11.60
C PHE A 274 12.16 19.95 13.10
N LEU A 275 13.10 19.14 13.63
CA LEU A 275 13.52 19.20 15.03
C LEU A 275 14.04 20.60 15.37
N GLY A 276 13.35 21.30 16.26
CA GLY A 276 13.96 22.38 17.05
C GLY A 276 13.07 23.56 17.41
N GLU A 277 12.03 23.86 16.62
CA GLU A 277 11.34 25.16 16.76
C GLU A 277 9.81 25.06 17.01
N ASP A 278 9.19 23.91 16.72
CA ASP A 278 7.72 23.74 16.81
C ASP A 278 7.24 22.67 17.80
N LEU A 279 8.12 22.14 18.65
CA LEU A 279 7.72 21.13 19.66
C LEU A 279 6.71 21.69 20.70
N MET A 280 6.51 23.01 20.74
CA MET A 280 5.62 23.69 21.70
C MET A 280 4.34 24.29 21.09
N THR A 281 4.15 24.16 19.78
CA THR A 281 3.09 24.85 19.00
C THR A 281 2.19 23.90 18.22
N GLN A 282 2.30 22.58 18.43
CA GLN A 282 1.27 21.63 17.98
C GLN A 282 0.04 21.65 18.90
N GLY A 283 -0.60 22.82 19.01
CA GLY A 283 -2.00 22.87 19.38
C GLY A 283 -2.82 22.25 18.25
N ARG A 284 -3.81 21.40 18.58
CA ARG A 284 -4.84 21.02 17.61
C ARG A 284 -5.39 22.32 16.99
N GLU A 285 -5.53 22.38 15.66
CA GLU A 285 -6.10 23.55 14.95
C GLU A 285 -7.59 23.75 15.24
N TYR A 286 -8.16 22.96 16.16
CA TYR A 286 -9.57 22.91 16.49
C TYR A 286 -9.76 22.71 18.00
N SER A 287 -10.94 23.11 18.49
CA SER A 287 -11.30 23.02 19.91
C SER A 287 -11.42 21.57 20.41
N ASP A 288 -11.36 21.38 21.72
CA ASP A 288 -11.61 20.06 22.33
C ASP A 288 -13.02 19.51 22.04
N GLU A 289 -14.01 20.39 21.86
CA GLU A 289 -15.35 20.01 21.44
C GLU A 289 -15.33 19.42 20.03
N THR A 290 -14.62 20.06 19.11
CA THR A 290 -14.43 19.55 17.75
C THR A 290 -13.65 18.24 17.77
N ALA A 291 -12.64 18.11 18.64
CA ALA A 291 -11.88 16.87 18.78
C ALA A 291 -12.78 15.69 19.20
N LYS A 292 -13.65 15.90 20.19
CA LYS A 292 -14.63 14.89 20.62
C LYS A 292 -15.61 14.53 19.50
N LEU A 293 -16.04 15.51 18.71
CA LEU A 293 -16.92 15.27 17.57
C LEU A 293 -16.22 14.45 16.48
N VAL A 294 -14.96 14.77 16.16
CA VAL A 294 -14.14 14.00 15.23
C VAL A 294 -13.99 12.55 15.69
N ASP A 295 -13.64 12.32 16.97
CA ASP A 295 -13.50 10.96 17.51
C ASP A 295 -14.83 10.19 17.46
N SER A 296 -15.95 10.87 17.72
CA SER A 296 -17.30 10.28 17.65
C SER A 296 -17.68 9.89 16.23
N GLU A 297 -17.35 10.72 15.24
CA GLU A 297 -17.60 10.44 13.83
C GLU A 297 -16.72 9.31 13.30
N ILE A 298 -15.44 9.24 13.70
CA ILE A 298 -14.56 8.12 13.37
C ILE A 298 -15.15 6.81 13.94
N PHE A 299 -15.56 6.81 15.21
CA PHE A 299 -16.18 5.65 15.84
C PHE A 299 -17.46 5.23 15.10
N ARG A 300 -18.33 6.19 14.75
CA ARG A 300 -19.56 5.94 14.00
C ARG A 300 -19.28 5.24 12.67
N ILE A 301 -18.37 5.79 11.85
CA ILE A 301 -18.00 5.21 10.55
C ILE A 301 -17.49 3.77 10.72
N LEU A 302 -16.56 3.54 11.65
CA LEU A 302 -16.00 2.21 11.87
C LEU A 302 -17.07 1.20 12.31
N HIS A 303 -17.96 1.60 13.22
CA HIS A 303 -19.02 0.73 13.73
C HIS A 303 -20.09 0.43 12.66
N GLU A 304 -20.45 1.41 11.82
CA GLU A 304 -21.35 1.21 10.69
C GLU A 304 -20.77 0.23 9.67
N GLN A 305 -19.49 0.35 9.34
CA GLN A 305 -18.84 -0.57 8.41
C GLN A 305 -18.62 -1.97 9.03
N GLU A 306 -18.36 -2.11 10.33
CA GLU A 306 -18.32 -3.42 11.00
C GLU A 306 -19.70 -4.10 10.95
N ALA A 307 -20.78 -3.35 11.20
CA ALA A 307 -22.15 -3.87 11.12
C ALA A 307 -22.50 -4.31 9.69
N ARG A 308 -22.15 -3.50 8.68
CA ARG A 308 -22.32 -3.82 7.26
C ARG A 308 -21.52 -5.06 6.86
N ALA A 309 -20.26 -5.16 7.25
CA ALA A 309 -19.42 -6.34 7.02
C ALA A 309 -20.06 -7.59 7.64
N THR A 310 -20.64 -7.46 8.84
CA THR A 310 -21.33 -8.56 9.53
C THR A 310 -22.56 -9.02 8.76
N GLU A 311 -23.40 -8.10 8.29
CA GLU A 311 -24.58 -8.43 7.48
C GLU A 311 -24.20 -9.17 6.20
N VAL A 312 -23.20 -8.65 5.47
CA VAL A 312 -22.73 -9.25 4.22
C VAL A 312 -22.13 -10.63 4.48
N LEU A 313 -21.22 -10.78 5.45
CA LEU A 313 -20.58 -12.07 5.73
C LEU A 313 -21.55 -13.11 6.28
N LEU A 314 -22.61 -12.72 7.00
CA LEU A 314 -23.67 -13.63 7.38
C LEU A 314 -24.46 -14.13 6.17
N LYS A 315 -24.78 -13.24 5.22
CA LYS A 315 -25.43 -13.61 3.95
C LYS A 315 -24.58 -14.59 3.13
N TYR A 316 -23.26 -14.39 3.10
CA TYR A 316 -22.30 -15.21 2.36
C TYR A 316 -21.58 -16.24 3.24
N ARG A 317 -22.18 -16.64 4.37
CA ARG A 317 -21.54 -17.58 5.30
C ARG A 317 -21.15 -18.92 4.65
N PRO A 318 -21.98 -19.56 3.80
CA PRO A 318 -21.58 -20.81 3.17
C PRO A 318 -20.39 -20.61 2.22
N ALA A 319 -20.33 -19.49 1.49
CA ALA A 319 -19.17 -19.13 0.69
C ALA A 319 -17.90 -18.96 1.54
N LEU A 320 -18.01 -18.38 2.74
CA LEU A 320 -16.88 -18.23 3.67
C LEU A 320 -16.29 -19.57 4.07
N GLU A 321 -17.13 -20.56 4.33
CA GLU A 321 -16.70 -21.93 4.66
C GLU A 321 -15.99 -22.58 3.45
N LEU A 322 -16.57 -22.47 2.24
CA LEU A 322 -15.96 -23.00 1.01
C LEU A 322 -14.61 -22.35 0.69
N VAL A 323 -14.50 -21.02 0.82
CA VAL A 323 -13.26 -20.28 0.59
C VAL A 323 -12.20 -20.69 1.61
N ALA A 324 -12.56 -20.82 2.89
CA ALA A 324 -11.63 -21.24 3.92
C ALA A 324 -11.15 -22.69 3.72
N GLU A 325 -12.03 -23.60 3.31
CA GLU A 325 -11.66 -24.98 2.96
C GLU A 325 -10.69 -25.01 1.77
N ALA A 326 -10.98 -24.26 0.71
CA ALA A 326 -10.10 -24.14 -0.44
C ALA A 326 -8.71 -23.59 -0.07
N LEU A 327 -8.66 -22.60 0.83
CA LEU A 327 -7.40 -22.05 1.38
C LEU A 327 -6.64 -23.07 2.24
N LEU A 328 -7.34 -23.88 3.03
CA LEU A 328 -6.69 -24.92 3.84
C LEU A 328 -6.10 -26.04 2.98
N GLU A 329 -6.74 -26.38 1.86
CA GLU A 329 -6.25 -27.40 0.94
C GLU A 329 -5.07 -26.92 0.09
N ARG A 330 -5.16 -25.70 -0.45
CA ARG A 330 -4.21 -25.20 -1.47
C ARG A 330 -3.28 -24.10 -1.00
N GLU A 331 -3.47 -23.58 0.20
CA GLU A 331 -2.73 -22.49 0.84
C GLU A 331 -2.84 -21.13 0.12
N THR A 332 -3.14 -21.10 -1.17
CA THR A 332 -3.31 -19.92 -2.02
C THR A 332 -4.34 -20.20 -3.10
N ILE A 333 -5.27 -19.27 -3.31
CA ILE A 333 -6.28 -19.30 -4.37
C ILE A 333 -6.33 -17.94 -5.08
N ASP A 334 -6.72 -17.92 -6.35
CA ASP A 334 -6.83 -16.67 -7.12
C ASP A 334 -8.21 -16.03 -6.97
N GLY A 335 -8.33 -14.76 -7.39
CA GLY A 335 -9.59 -14.02 -7.27
C GLY A 335 -10.72 -14.58 -8.11
N ALA A 336 -10.42 -15.20 -9.27
CA ALA A 336 -11.42 -15.82 -10.12
C ALA A 336 -12.05 -17.04 -9.46
N GLU A 337 -11.23 -17.84 -8.79
CA GLU A 337 -11.68 -18.97 -7.98
C GLU A 337 -12.54 -18.53 -6.79
N VAL A 338 -12.14 -17.49 -6.06
CA VAL A 338 -12.98 -16.95 -4.97
C VAL A 338 -14.34 -16.51 -5.51
N ALA A 339 -14.38 -15.81 -6.64
CA ALA A 339 -15.64 -15.40 -7.26
C ALA A 339 -16.52 -16.60 -7.66
N GLN A 340 -15.93 -17.69 -8.18
CA GLN A 340 -16.65 -18.93 -8.49
C GLN A 340 -17.23 -19.58 -7.24
N LEU A 341 -16.47 -19.65 -6.13
CA LEU A 341 -16.94 -20.23 -4.87
C LEU A 341 -18.09 -19.40 -4.26
N VAL A 342 -17.99 -18.07 -4.34
CA VAL A 342 -19.05 -17.15 -3.91
C VAL A 342 -20.31 -17.36 -4.75
N GLN A 343 -20.19 -17.46 -6.07
CA GLN A 343 -21.33 -17.69 -6.96
C GLN A 343 -21.98 -19.07 -6.71
N ALA A 344 -21.18 -20.13 -6.62
CA ALA A 344 -21.67 -21.48 -6.36
C ALA A 344 -22.46 -21.58 -5.04
N SER A 345 -22.02 -20.85 -4.01
CA SER A 345 -22.76 -20.74 -2.74
C SER A 345 -24.15 -20.12 -2.91
N LEU A 346 -24.33 -19.16 -3.81
CA LEU A 346 -25.63 -18.51 -4.03
C LEU A 346 -26.57 -19.44 -4.81
N ASP A 347 -26.04 -20.11 -5.83
CA ASP A 347 -26.81 -21.03 -6.67
C ASP A 347 -27.35 -22.21 -5.85
N HIS A 348 -26.56 -22.72 -4.89
CA HIS A 348 -27.00 -23.77 -3.98
C HIS A 348 -28.13 -23.34 -3.04
N VAL A 349 -28.15 -22.08 -2.59
CA VAL A 349 -29.21 -21.56 -1.71
C VAL A 349 -30.52 -21.41 -2.49
N GLN A 350 -30.47 -20.93 -3.74
CA GLN A 350 -31.67 -20.79 -4.59
C GLN A 350 -32.33 -22.14 -4.91
N VAL A 351 -31.54 -23.17 -5.23
CA VAL A 351 -32.08 -24.51 -5.53
C VAL A 351 -32.74 -25.16 -4.30
N THR A 352 -32.25 -24.88 -3.09
CA THR A 352 -32.89 -25.40 -1.85
C THR A 352 -34.16 -24.65 -1.47
N GLU A 353 -34.27 -23.35 -1.79
CA GLU A 353 -35.51 -22.59 -1.56
C GLU A 353 -36.62 -23.02 -2.54
N ASP A 354 -36.28 -23.24 -3.82
CA ASP A 354 -37.26 -23.71 -4.82
C ASP A 354 -37.73 -25.14 -4.53
N ALA A 355 -36.87 -26.03 -4.02
CA ALA A 355 -37.22 -27.39 -3.64
C ALA A 355 -38.10 -27.49 -2.38
N HIS A 356 -38.29 -26.40 -1.63
CA HIS A 356 -39.18 -26.32 -0.48
C HIS A 356 -40.53 -25.65 -0.79
N ILE A 357 -40.74 -25.21 -2.03
CA ILE A 357 -41.98 -24.57 -2.50
C ILE A 357 -42.84 -25.53 -3.37
N GLU A 358 -42.30 -26.69 -3.78
CA GLU A 358 -43.09 -27.83 -4.30
C GLU A 358 -43.50 -28.80 -3.18
#